data_AF-A0AAV0CXB7-F1
#
_entry.id   AF-A0AAV0CXB7-F1
#
_cell.length_a   1.000
_cell.length_b   1.000
_cell.length_c   1.000
_cell.angle_alpha   90.00
_cell.angle_beta   90.00
_cell.angle_gamma   90.00
#
_symmetry.space_group_name_H-M   'P 1'
#
loop_
_entity.id
_entity.type
_entity.pdbx_description
1 polymer ?
#
loop_
_entity_poly.entity_id
_entity_poly.type
_entity_poly.pdbx_seq_one_letter_code
_entity_poly.pdbx_strand_id
1 'polypeptide(L)'
;MFRLITNGSRTLLHFLLRRRISRSGKCSVALQFEILGRFNRARAARLTLPHYVCQTPLFMPVGTQGTIKGLTNNQLEDIGCQIILGNTYHLELRPTSQLLDELGGLHKFMNWPRAMLTDSGGFQMVSLLHLADITEEGVTFQSPVDGKPMLLTPEESIHIQNRIGADIIMALDDVVKTTTTGPRMEEAMYRTLRWIDRCIAAHKRPLEQNLFGIVQGGVDPVLRDICVKGLVDRDLPGYAIGGLAGGEDKDSFWRVVAQCTAALPEDKPRYVMGVGYPLDIVVCSALGADMYDCVYPTRTARFGTALVPEGVLKLKHQAMANDIRPIDATCDCMVCKTYTRAYIHSLVTKDAMGSQLLSYHNLYYMMKLSRDLHFSILEGRFPAYVCQFLQKMFPKGDVPEWVCNAMEVAGIDISSCCQPISSFITRQANTQKIVKLTKLFVFLALLITPLSYYIAFRVSLDRFRH
;
A
#
# COMPACT_ATOMS: atom_id res chain seq x y z
N MET A 1 20.26 75.77 0.27
CA MET A 1 19.67 76.94 -0.44
C MET A 1 18.71 76.38 -1.49
N PHE A 2 17.39 76.45 -1.21
CA PHE A 2 16.19 76.33 -2.11
C PHE A 2 16.08 75.06 -3.00
N ARG A 3 15.00 74.29 -3.15
CA ARG A 3 13.51 74.34 -2.98
C ARG A 3 13.04 72.87 -3.23
N LEU A 4 11.85 72.34 -2.93
CA LEU A 4 10.52 72.83 -2.58
C LEU A 4 9.71 71.64 -1.99
N ILE A 5 8.84 71.97 -1.05
CA ILE A 5 7.81 71.13 -0.41
C ILE A 5 6.56 71.13 -1.30
N THR A 6 5.79 70.03 -1.40
CA THR A 6 4.35 69.91 -1.02
C THR A 6 3.62 68.70 -1.63
N ASN A 7 3.10 67.85 -0.73
CA ASN A 7 1.75 67.26 -0.64
C ASN A 7 1.04 66.59 -1.83
N GLY A 8 0.57 65.36 -1.56
CA GLY A 8 -0.56 64.71 -2.24
C GLY A 8 -0.90 63.34 -1.65
N SER A 9 -1.63 63.33 -0.53
CA SER A 9 -2.10 62.12 0.17
C SER A 9 -3.18 61.32 -0.57
N ARG A 10 -3.32 60.06 -0.14
CA ARG A 10 -4.42 59.07 -0.35
C ARG A 10 -4.22 58.20 -1.59
N THR A 11 -3.80 56.94 -1.44
CA THR A 11 -4.69 55.88 -0.92
C THR A 11 -3.89 54.81 -0.15
N LEU A 12 -4.06 54.81 1.18
CA LEU A 12 -3.89 53.65 2.05
C LEU A 12 -5.19 52.83 1.95
N LEU A 13 -5.14 51.49 1.84
CA LEU A 13 -5.77 50.53 2.77
C LEU A 13 -5.78 49.10 2.19
N HIS A 14 -5.56 48.11 3.07
CA HIS A 14 -5.53 46.65 2.88
C HIS A 14 -4.18 46.11 2.36
N PHE A 15 -3.32 45.42 3.13
CA PHE A 15 -3.56 44.55 4.28
C PHE A 15 -2.22 44.37 5.03
N LEU A 16 -2.03 45.06 6.16
CA LEU A 16 -0.99 44.75 7.15
C LEU A 16 -1.68 44.62 8.51
N LEU A 17 -1.35 43.54 9.21
CA LEU A 17 -1.71 43.16 10.60
C LEU A 17 -2.93 42.24 10.78
N ARG A 18 -2.65 40.93 10.88
CA ARG A 18 -3.08 39.93 11.89
C ARG A 18 -2.97 38.55 11.23
N ARG A 19 -2.13 37.60 11.65
CA ARG A 19 -1.94 37.05 13.00
C ARG A 19 -0.46 36.67 13.17
N ARG A 20 0.26 37.18 14.17
CA ARG A 20 0.43 36.50 15.47
C ARG A 20 0.37 34.98 15.34
N ILE A 21 1.48 34.40 14.89
CA ILE A 21 1.80 33.00 15.21
C ILE A 21 2.00 32.98 16.72
N SER A 22 1.05 32.39 17.44
CA SER A 22 1.24 32.07 18.84
C SER A 22 2.38 31.05 18.91
N ARG A 23 3.52 31.50 19.42
CA ARG A 23 4.53 30.62 20.04
C ARG A 23 3.87 29.95 21.25
N SER A 24 3.26 28.80 21.01
CA SER A 24 3.06 27.75 22.00
C SER A 24 3.82 26.55 21.46
N GLY A 25 4.97 26.24 22.07
CA GLY A 25 5.92 25.24 21.58
C GLY A 25 5.32 23.85 21.51
N LYS A 26 4.91 23.44 20.29
CA LYS A 26 4.94 22.05 19.87
C LYS A 26 6.07 21.96 18.84
N CYS A 27 7.14 21.23 19.19
CA CYS A 27 8.12 20.79 18.22
C CYS A 27 7.35 20.10 17.08
N SER A 28 7.36 20.64 15.86
CA SER A 28 6.58 20.04 14.78
C SER A 28 7.17 18.68 14.47
N VAL A 29 6.40 17.62 14.70
CA VAL A 29 6.77 16.25 14.33
C VAL A 29 7.03 16.16 12.82
N ALA A 30 8.03 15.39 12.41
CA ALA A 30 8.40 15.22 11.00
C ALA A 30 7.30 14.53 10.17
N LEU A 31 6.45 13.72 10.81
CA LEU A 31 5.33 13.02 10.20
C LEU A 31 4.00 13.39 10.87
N GLN A 32 3.00 13.66 10.05
CA GLN A 32 1.59 13.75 10.48
C GLN A 32 0.75 12.77 9.68
N PHE A 33 -0.04 11.96 10.38
CA PHE A 33 -0.93 10.97 9.78
C PHE A 33 -2.38 11.32 10.11
N GLU A 34 -3.15 11.67 9.08
CA GLU A 34 -4.53 12.12 9.23
C GLU A 34 -5.47 11.24 8.42
N ILE A 35 -6.36 10.52 9.10
CA ILE A 35 -7.34 9.65 8.44
C ILE A 35 -8.49 10.51 7.93
N LEU A 36 -8.71 10.46 6.62
CA LEU A 36 -9.74 11.24 5.90
C LEU A 36 -11.03 10.45 5.71
N GLY A 37 -10.93 9.12 5.57
CA GLY A 37 -12.07 8.24 5.35
C GLY A 37 -11.79 6.82 5.81
N ARG A 38 -12.85 6.08 6.14
CA ARG A 38 -12.76 4.69 6.60
C ARG A 38 -13.87 3.83 6.02
N PHE A 39 -13.55 2.55 5.82
CA PHE A 39 -14.53 1.47 5.73
C PHE A 39 -14.04 0.33 6.61
N ASN A 40 -14.73 0.07 7.73
CA ASN A 40 -14.24 -0.82 8.78
C ASN A 40 -12.78 -0.49 9.12
N ARG A 41 -11.84 -1.40 8.80
CA ARG A 41 -10.41 -1.26 9.04
C ARG A 41 -9.64 -0.57 7.92
N ALA A 42 -10.20 -0.51 6.70
CA ALA A 42 -9.60 0.18 5.57
C ALA A 42 -9.59 1.68 5.81
N ARG A 43 -8.48 2.34 5.50
CA ARG A 43 -8.26 3.77 5.76
C ARG A 43 -7.78 4.48 4.51
N ALA A 44 -8.40 5.62 4.20
CA ALA A 44 -7.82 6.62 3.33
C ALA A 44 -7.25 7.73 4.22
N ALA A 45 -5.94 7.98 4.13
CA ALA A 45 -5.29 8.97 4.97
C ALA A 45 -4.36 9.89 4.18
N ARG A 46 -4.07 11.04 4.77
CA ARG A 46 -3.03 11.97 4.37
C ARG A 46 -1.82 11.77 5.27
N LEU A 47 -0.69 11.44 4.67
CA LEU A 47 0.61 11.26 5.30
C LEU A 47 1.50 12.44 4.91
N THR A 48 1.64 13.41 5.81
CA THR A 48 2.50 14.58 5.60
C THR A 48 3.91 14.24 6.05
N LEU A 49 4.86 14.29 5.13
CA LEU A 49 6.29 14.08 5.36
C LEU A 49 7.07 15.37 5.01
N PRO A 50 8.34 15.50 5.43
CA PRO A 50 9.14 16.70 5.18
C PRO A 50 9.20 17.12 3.72
N HIS A 51 9.34 16.18 2.78
CA HIS A 51 9.46 16.49 1.35
C HIS A 51 8.15 16.39 0.56
N TYR A 52 7.11 15.70 1.05
CA TYR A 52 5.89 15.49 0.29
C TYR A 52 4.68 15.11 1.14
N VAL A 53 3.48 15.38 0.62
CA VAL A 53 2.22 14.93 1.21
C VAL A 53 1.70 13.74 0.40
N CYS A 54 1.70 12.57 1.02
CA CYS A 54 1.24 11.32 0.41
C CYS A 54 -0.22 11.02 0.76
N GLN A 55 -0.90 10.31 -0.13
CA GLN A 55 -2.21 9.71 0.07
C GLN A 55 -2.06 8.20 0.27
N THR A 56 -2.59 7.66 1.36
CA THR A 56 -2.61 6.21 1.63
C THR A 56 -4.01 5.60 1.41
N PRO A 57 -4.14 4.34 0.97
CA PRO A 57 -3.07 3.36 0.79
C PRO A 57 -2.15 3.66 -0.41
N LEU A 58 -0.83 3.46 -0.26
CA LEU A 58 0.17 3.76 -1.28
C LEU A 58 1.14 2.61 -1.57
N PHE A 59 1.68 2.59 -2.78
CA PHE A 59 2.73 1.67 -3.21
C PHE A 59 4.04 2.42 -3.44
N MET A 60 5.15 1.86 -2.95
CA MET A 60 6.50 2.40 -3.06
C MET A 60 7.32 1.55 -4.06
N PRO A 61 7.70 2.09 -5.22
CA PRO A 61 8.66 1.41 -6.08
C PRO A 61 10.05 1.41 -5.45
N VAL A 62 10.78 0.32 -5.65
CA VAL A 62 12.10 0.09 -5.02
C VAL A 62 13.23 0.59 -5.92
N GLY A 63 13.94 1.60 -5.43
CA GLY A 63 15.15 2.20 -5.99
C GLY A 63 16.40 1.62 -5.37
N THR A 64 16.88 0.52 -5.95
CA THR A 64 18.02 -0.24 -5.42
C THR A 64 19.29 0.61 -5.27
N GLN A 65 19.54 1.57 -6.15
CA GLN A 65 20.79 2.36 -6.19
C GLN A 65 20.49 3.86 -6.31
N GLY A 66 19.47 4.34 -5.58
CA GLY A 66 18.97 5.72 -5.74
C GLY A 66 18.32 5.97 -7.10
N THR A 67 17.88 4.91 -7.79
CA THR A 67 17.15 5.01 -9.06
C THR A 67 16.23 3.80 -9.24
N ILE A 68 15.02 4.05 -9.76
CA ILE A 68 14.13 3.00 -10.23
C ILE A 68 14.66 2.51 -11.58
N LYS A 69 14.96 1.22 -11.68
CA LYS A 69 15.57 0.64 -12.88
C LYS A 69 14.75 0.94 -14.13
N GLY A 70 15.32 1.76 -15.01
CA GLY A 70 14.76 2.09 -16.32
C GLY A 70 13.85 3.32 -16.36
N LEU A 71 13.69 4.10 -15.28
CA LEU A 71 12.84 5.29 -15.28
C LEU A 71 13.58 6.51 -14.72
N THR A 72 13.34 7.66 -15.35
CA THR A 72 13.78 8.96 -14.83
C THR A 72 12.83 9.46 -13.74
N ASN A 73 13.27 10.40 -12.92
CA ASN A 73 12.40 10.98 -11.88
C ASN A 73 11.18 11.68 -12.48
N ASN A 74 11.33 12.41 -13.59
CA ASN A 74 10.19 13.02 -14.28
C ASN A 74 9.15 11.96 -14.68
N GLN A 75 9.60 10.81 -15.18
CA GLN A 75 8.68 9.71 -15.51
C GLN A 75 7.98 9.15 -14.26
N LEU A 76 8.67 9.07 -13.12
CA LEU A 76 8.06 8.66 -11.85
C LEU A 76 7.03 9.69 -11.36
N GLU A 77 7.32 10.97 -11.54
CA GLU A 77 6.40 12.06 -11.23
C GLU A 77 5.14 12.02 -12.11
N ASP A 78 5.32 11.79 -13.41
CA ASP A 78 4.25 11.69 -14.41
C ASP A 78 3.27 10.56 -14.10
N ILE A 79 3.77 9.42 -13.61
CA ILE A 79 2.91 8.29 -13.22
C ILE A 79 2.27 8.47 -11.85
N GLY A 80 2.54 9.57 -11.15
CA GLY A 80 1.98 9.88 -9.85
C GLY A 80 2.68 9.19 -8.66
N CYS A 81 3.96 8.81 -8.81
CA CYS A 81 4.73 8.24 -7.71
C CYS A 81 4.91 9.27 -6.58
N GLN A 82 4.44 8.94 -5.38
CA GLN A 82 4.44 9.88 -4.24
C GLN A 82 5.68 9.71 -3.35
N ILE A 83 6.16 8.47 -3.25
CA ILE A 83 7.26 8.05 -2.39
C ILE A 83 7.99 6.87 -3.03
N ILE A 84 9.31 6.80 -2.87
CA ILE A 84 10.14 5.68 -3.32
C ILE A 84 10.87 5.04 -2.15
N LEU A 85 11.25 3.77 -2.30
CA LEU A 85 12.12 3.08 -1.35
C LEU A 85 13.57 3.09 -1.84
N GLY A 86 14.49 3.68 -1.07
CA GLY A 86 15.93 3.56 -1.25
C GLY A 86 16.48 2.38 -0.46
N ASN A 87 17.39 1.60 -1.05
CA ASN A 87 18.02 0.50 -0.33
C ASN A 87 19.32 0.96 0.34
N THR A 88 19.35 0.94 1.68
CA THR A 88 20.47 1.44 2.48
C THR A 88 21.76 0.68 2.20
N TYR A 89 21.69 -0.64 2.11
CA TYR A 89 22.83 -1.51 1.85
C TYR A 89 23.54 -1.16 0.54
N HIS A 90 22.78 -1.02 -0.54
CA HIS A 90 23.32 -0.72 -1.85
C HIS A 90 23.87 0.69 -1.94
N LEU A 91 23.19 1.66 -1.32
CA LEU A 91 23.65 3.05 -1.25
C LEU A 91 24.94 3.20 -0.45
N GLU A 92 25.12 2.42 0.61
CA GLU A 92 26.35 2.41 1.39
C GLU A 92 27.52 1.81 0.61
N LEU A 93 27.27 0.77 -0.19
CA LEU A 93 28.30 0.21 -1.07
C LEU A 93 28.65 1.16 -2.22
N ARG A 94 27.64 1.83 -2.79
CA ARG A 94 27.80 2.76 -3.91
C ARG A 94 26.58 3.69 -3.96
N PRO A 95 26.73 5.01 -3.80
CA PRO A 95 27.96 5.79 -3.84
C PRO A 95 28.64 6.01 -2.48
N THR A 96 28.21 5.32 -1.41
CA THR A 96 28.51 5.55 0.02
C THR A 96 27.69 6.66 0.67
N SER A 97 27.28 6.45 1.93
CA SER A 97 26.53 7.47 2.67
C SER A 97 27.36 8.72 2.98
N GLN A 98 28.68 8.59 3.10
CA GLN A 98 29.57 9.75 3.28
C GLN A 98 29.49 10.70 2.08
N LEU A 99 29.60 10.17 0.85
CA LEU A 99 29.46 11.01 -0.33
C LEU A 99 28.06 11.65 -0.41
N LEU A 100 27.02 10.90 -0.05
CA LEU A 100 25.66 11.43 -0.03
C LEU A 100 25.52 12.60 0.97
N ASP A 101 26.10 12.49 2.15
CA ASP A 101 26.11 13.55 3.17
C ASP A 101 26.81 14.81 2.65
N GLU A 102 28.00 14.66 2.05
CA GLU A 102 28.76 15.76 1.43
C GLU A 102 28.01 16.45 0.28
N LEU A 103 27.18 15.71 -0.46
CA LEU A 103 26.39 16.22 -1.59
C LEU A 103 24.98 16.70 -1.19
N GLY A 104 24.63 16.67 0.10
CA GLY A 104 23.38 17.20 0.64
C GLY A 104 22.22 16.20 0.65
N GLY A 105 22.50 14.93 0.83
CA GLY A 105 21.54 13.83 0.96
C GLY A 105 21.10 13.23 -0.37
N LEU A 106 20.43 12.08 -0.29
CA LEU A 106 20.03 11.32 -1.47
C LEU A 106 18.99 12.03 -2.32
N HIS A 107 18.03 12.75 -1.72
CA HIS A 107 17.04 13.56 -2.46
C HIS A 107 17.72 14.50 -3.46
N LYS A 108 18.73 15.25 -3.00
CA LYS A 108 19.48 16.19 -3.85
C LYS A 108 20.36 15.45 -4.84
N PHE A 109 21.04 14.40 -4.40
CA PHE A 109 21.93 13.61 -5.26
C PHE A 109 21.20 12.99 -6.46
N MET A 110 20.02 12.41 -6.23
CA MET A 110 19.23 11.79 -7.28
C MET A 110 18.24 12.74 -7.96
N ASN A 111 18.12 14.00 -7.48
CA ASN A 111 17.13 14.98 -7.90
C ASN A 111 15.66 14.51 -7.74
N TRP A 112 15.33 13.92 -6.58
CA TRP A 112 13.98 13.46 -6.26
C TRP A 112 13.28 14.43 -5.30
N PRO A 113 12.23 15.14 -5.75
CA PRO A 113 11.62 16.21 -4.97
C PRO A 113 10.51 15.73 -4.02
N ARG A 114 10.16 14.43 -4.03
CA ARG A 114 9.07 13.87 -3.21
C ARG A 114 9.61 12.98 -2.10
N ALA A 115 8.73 12.27 -1.40
CA ALA A 115 9.08 11.52 -0.22
C ALA A 115 9.95 10.29 -0.51
N MET A 116 10.70 9.84 0.49
CA MET A 116 11.57 8.67 0.42
C MET A 116 11.52 7.87 1.72
N LEU A 117 11.56 6.55 1.58
CA LEU A 117 11.76 5.60 2.67
C LEU A 117 13.08 4.85 2.45
N THR A 118 13.86 4.61 3.50
CA THR A 118 15.02 3.70 3.43
C THR A 118 14.81 2.47 4.29
N ASP A 119 15.12 1.29 3.75
CA ASP A 119 15.19 0.08 4.57
C ASP A 119 16.41 0.07 5.50
N SER A 120 16.50 -0.90 6.41
CA SER A 120 17.64 -0.98 7.34
C SER A 120 18.92 -1.49 6.70
N GLY A 121 18.81 -2.16 5.54
CA GLY A 121 19.89 -2.89 4.86
C GLY A 121 20.07 -4.35 5.31
N GLY A 122 19.51 -4.74 6.46
CA GLY A 122 19.72 -6.07 7.05
C GLY A 122 19.15 -7.24 6.23
N PHE A 123 17.94 -7.09 5.68
CA PHE A 123 17.28 -8.17 4.93
C PHE A 123 18.04 -8.58 3.67
N GLN A 124 18.59 -7.63 2.94
CA GLN A 124 19.34 -7.87 1.71
C GLN A 124 20.65 -8.60 2.02
N MET A 125 21.27 -8.29 3.17
CA MET A 125 22.48 -8.96 3.62
C MET A 125 22.22 -10.43 3.97
N VAL A 126 21.10 -10.75 4.64
CA VAL A 126 20.74 -12.13 5.02
C VAL A 126 20.22 -12.94 3.82
N SER A 127 19.52 -12.31 2.87
CA SER A 127 18.93 -13.02 1.71
C SER A 127 19.90 -13.25 0.55
N LEU A 128 20.95 -12.43 0.42
CA LEU A 128 21.91 -12.52 -0.68
C LEU A 128 23.21 -13.26 -0.32
N LEU A 129 23.50 -13.44 0.97
CA LEU A 129 24.79 -13.99 1.42
C LEU A 129 24.56 -15.23 2.28
N HIS A 130 24.96 -16.39 1.76
CA HIS A 130 25.05 -17.65 2.52
C HIS A 130 25.99 -17.57 3.74
N LEU A 131 26.72 -16.46 3.90
CA LEU A 131 27.76 -16.21 4.90
C LEU A 131 27.36 -15.15 5.93
N ALA A 132 26.07 -14.81 6.04
CA ALA A 132 25.60 -13.87 7.06
C ALA A 132 25.53 -14.57 8.43
N ASP A 133 26.17 -13.97 9.45
CA ASP A 133 26.07 -14.37 10.85
C ASP A 133 25.37 -13.27 11.65
N ILE A 134 24.41 -13.66 12.49
CA ILE A 134 23.57 -12.74 13.26
C ILE A 134 23.81 -12.97 14.73
N THR A 135 24.38 -11.96 15.39
CA THR A 135 24.64 -11.97 16.83
C THR A 135 23.85 -10.85 17.50
N GLU A 136 23.99 -10.67 18.82
CA GLU A 136 23.38 -9.53 19.49
C GLU A 136 23.98 -8.19 19.04
N GLU A 137 25.25 -8.18 18.61
CA GLU A 137 25.95 -6.96 18.18
C GLU A 137 25.36 -6.39 16.89
N GLY A 138 25.08 -7.26 15.93
CA GLY A 138 24.56 -6.89 14.61
C GLY A 138 24.63 -8.05 13.62
N VAL A 139 24.60 -7.70 12.33
CA VAL A 139 24.69 -8.66 11.23
C VAL A 139 26.08 -8.56 10.60
N THR A 140 26.85 -9.64 10.67
CA THR A 140 28.15 -9.75 10.00
C THR A 140 27.98 -10.43 8.65
N PHE A 141 28.64 -9.91 7.61
CA PHE A 141 28.52 -10.42 6.25
C PHE A 141 29.73 -10.02 5.40
N GLN A 142 29.85 -10.58 4.19
CA GLN A 142 30.89 -10.19 3.24
C GLN A 142 30.35 -9.20 2.21
N SER A 143 31.09 -8.11 1.99
CA SER A 143 30.86 -7.17 0.90
C SER A 143 30.82 -7.91 -0.45
N PRO A 144 29.77 -7.73 -1.26
CA PRO A 144 29.70 -8.36 -2.58
C PRO A 144 30.59 -7.66 -3.60
N VAL A 145 31.15 -6.49 -3.25
CA VAL A 145 32.00 -5.68 -4.13
C VAL A 145 33.46 -6.10 -3.99
N ASP A 146 33.96 -6.26 -2.76
CA ASP A 146 35.38 -6.52 -2.47
C ASP A 146 35.62 -7.69 -1.51
N GLY A 147 34.58 -8.39 -1.07
CA GLY A 147 34.68 -9.59 -0.23
C GLY A 147 35.03 -9.33 1.23
N LYS A 148 35.23 -8.08 1.65
CA LYS A 148 35.62 -7.76 3.02
C LYS A 148 34.50 -8.03 4.02
N PRO A 149 34.81 -8.52 5.22
CA PRO A 149 33.83 -8.64 6.28
C PRO A 149 33.35 -7.25 6.71
N MET A 150 32.04 -7.11 6.88
CA MET A 150 31.37 -5.91 7.35
C MET A 150 30.40 -6.29 8.44
N LEU A 151 30.26 -5.41 9.44
CA LEU A 151 29.32 -5.54 10.54
C LEU A 151 28.32 -4.39 10.45
N LEU A 152 27.04 -4.72 10.27
CA LEU A 152 25.95 -3.74 10.36
C LEU A 152 25.28 -3.86 11.72
N THR A 153 25.52 -2.88 12.58
CA THR A 153 24.81 -2.74 13.87
C THR A 153 23.57 -1.87 13.72
N PRO A 154 22.61 -1.92 14.66
CA PRO A 154 21.54 -0.94 14.77
C PRO A 154 22.01 0.52 14.70
N GLU A 155 23.10 0.86 15.39
CA GLU A 155 23.64 2.22 15.39
C GLU A 155 24.16 2.63 14.02
N GLU A 156 24.93 1.76 13.35
CA GLU A 156 25.50 2.06 12.05
C GLU A 156 24.40 2.16 10.97
N SER A 157 23.41 1.27 11.00
CA SER A 157 22.25 1.34 10.11
C SER A 157 21.52 2.68 10.22
N ILE A 158 21.29 3.17 11.44
CA ILE A 158 20.64 4.47 11.68
C ILE A 158 21.52 5.64 11.27
N HIS A 159 22.84 5.55 11.47
CA HIS A 159 23.80 6.57 11.06
C HIS A 159 23.87 6.72 9.54
N ILE A 160 23.94 5.60 8.81
CA ILE A 160 23.87 5.57 7.34
C ILE A 160 22.55 6.19 6.87
N GLN A 161 21.41 5.79 7.44
CA GLN A 161 20.11 6.36 7.08
C GLN A 161 19.98 7.85 7.44
N ASN A 162 20.64 8.30 8.51
CA ASN A 162 20.72 9.72 8.87
C ASN A 162 21.50 10.54 7.83
N ARG A 163 22.56 9.99 7.25
CA ARG A 163 23.30 10.62 6.14
C ARG A 163 22.54 10.58 4.81
N ILE A 164 21.86 9.47 4.51
CA ILE A 164 21.02 9.36 3.30
C ILE A 164 19.92 10.44 3.32
N GLY A 165 19.32 10.70 4.49
CA GLY A 165 18.38 11.80 4.67
C GLY A 165 16.98 11.53 4.11
N ALA A 166 16.52 10.26 4.15
CA ALA A 166 15.16 9.90 3.77
C ALA A 166 14.12 10.35 4.81
N ASP A 167 12.87 10.57 4.40
CA ASP A 167 11.77 10.99 5.28
C ASP A 167 11.35 9.92 6.29
N ILE A 168 11.42 8.64 5.89
CA ILE A 168 11.11 7.48 6.72
C ILE A 168 12.34 6.55 6.74
N ILE A 169 12.74 6.12 7.93
CA ILE A 169 13.87 5.22 8.13
C ILE A 169 13.40 3.96 8.88
N MET A 170 13.89 2.80 8.48
CA MET A 170 13.49 1.53 9.09
C MET A 170 14.52 1.10 10.14
N ALA A 171 14.04 0.62 11.28
CA ALA A 171 14.91 0.01 12.30
C ALA A 171 15.57 -1.26 11.75
N LEU A 172 16.80 -1.53 12.20
CA LEU A 172 17.42 -2.84 11.96
C LEU A 172 16.71 -3.91 12.80
N ASP A 173 16.37 -5.02 12.15
CA ASP A 173 15.64 -6.14 12.72
C ASP A 173 16.31 -7.48 12.40
N ASP A 174 16.00 -8.49 13.21
CA ASP A 174 16.51 -9.85 13.00
C ASP A 174 15.48 -10.68 12.23
N VAL A 175 15.66 -10.76 10.91
CA VAL A 175 14.71 -11.42 10.01
C VAL A 175 14.99 -12.91 9.92
N VAL A 176 13.97 -13.71 10.22
CA VAL A 176 13.98 -15.16 10.07
C VAL A 176 12.96 -15.59 9.02
N LYS A 177 13.29 -16.58 8.20
CA LYS A 177 12.37 -17.14 7.20
C LYS A 177 11.14 -17.72 7.91
N THR A 178 9.95 -17.49 7.36
CA THR A 178 8.69 -17.98 7.94
C THR A 178 8.61 -19.50 8.04
N THR A 179 9.38 -20.22 7.22
CA THR A 179 9.47 -21.69 7.25
C THR A 179 10.41 -22.23 8.34
N THR A 180 11.15 -21.37 9.05
CA THR A 180 12.05 -21.79 10.13
C THR A 180 11.25 -22.20 11.36
N THR A 181 11.50 -23.41 11.86
CA THR A 181 10.88 -23.98 13.06
C THR A 181 11.82 -23.90 14.27
N GLY A 182 11.27 -23.88 15.48
CA GLY A 182 12.04 -23.92 16.73
C GLY A 182 12.31 -22.54 17.35
N PRO A 183 13.24 -22.44 18.32
CA PRO A 183 13.38 -21.26 19.17
C PRO A 183 13.95 -20.02 18.46
N ARG A 184 14.49 -20.18 17.25
CA ARG A 184 15.16 -19.12 16.49
C ARG A 184 14.24 -17.94 16.18
N MET A 185 12.94 -18.20 15.95
CA MET A 185 11.95 -17.16 15.64
C MET A 185 11.69 -16.28 16.87
N GLU A 186 11.54 -16.89 18.04
CA GLU A 186 11.36 -16.20 19.32
C GLU A 186 12.61 -15.37 19.66
N GLU A 187 13.80 -15.96 19.49
CA GLU A 187 15.07 -15.26 19.68
C GLU A 187 15.19 -14.01 18.79
N ALA A 188 14.85 -14.13 17.49
CA ALA A 188 14.85 -13.02 16.55
C ALA A 188 13.88 -11.91 16.96
N MET A 189 12.68 -12.29 17.38
CA MET A 189 11.65 -11.35 17.80
C MET A 189 12.14 -10.55 19.02
N TYR A 190 12.69 -11.22 20.05
CA TYR A 190 13.23 -10.51 21.21
C TYR A 190 14.49 -9.70 20.87
N ARG A 191 15.36 -10.17 19.98
CA ARG A 191 16.51 -9.39 19.49
C ARG A 191 16.05 -8.13 18.77
N THR A 192 15.01 -8.22 17.93
CA THR A 192 14.40 -7.07 17.26
C THR A 192 13.88 -6.03 18.27
N LEU A 193 13.26 -6.48 19.37
CA LEU A 193 12.83 -5.59 20.46
C LEU A 193 13.98 -4.91 21.22
N ARG A 194 15.16 -5.54 21.31
CA ARG A 194 16.35 -4.90 21.89
C ARG A 194 17.04 -3.97 20.88
N TRP A 195 17.05 -4.34 19.60
CA TRP A 195 17.66 -3.55 18.53
C TRP A 195 16.90 -2.26 18.24
N ILE A 196 15.57 -2.23 18.39
CA ILE A 196 14.81 -0.98 18.24
C ILE A 196 15.21 0.06 19.29
N ASP A 197 15.52 -0.32 20.54
CA ASP A 197 16.00 0.63 21.56
C ASP A 197 17.33 1.27 21.15
N ARG A 198 18.23 0.45 20.59
CA ARG A 198 19.50 0.91 20.04
C ARG A 198 19.29 1.85 18.86
N CYS A 199 18.35 1.53 17.97
CA CYS A 199 17.99 2.39 16.84
C CYS A 199 17.44 3.75 17.31
N ILE A 200 16.54 3.74 18.30
CA ILE A 200 15.97 4.96 18.90
C ILE A 200 17.10 5.82 19.48
N ALA A 201 18.01 5.23 20.26
CA ALA A 201 19.12 5.94 20.87
C ALA A 201 20.12 6.52 19.84
N ALA A 202 20.31 5.83 18.72
CA ALA A 202 21.21 6.24 17.65
C ALA A 202 20.62 7.34 16.74
N HIS A 203 19.31 7.51 16.71
CA HIS A 203 18.65 8.40 15.76
C HIS A 203 18.78 9.87 16.16
N LYS A 204 19.51 10.65 15.35
CA LYS A 204 19.88 12.05 15.66
C LYS A 204 19.03 13.10 14.95
N ARG A 205 18.13 12.70 14.04
CA ARG A 205 17.34 13.62 13.19
C ARG A 205 15.80 13.44 13.32
N PRO A 206 15.21 13.33 14.52
CA PRO A 206 13.78 13.01 14.69
C PRO A 206 12.81 14.12 14.22
N LEU A 207 13.32 15.32 13.94
CA LEU A 207 12.54 16.42 13.36
C LEU A 207 12.53 16.42 11.83
N GLU A 208 13.32 15.54 11.22
CA GLU A 208 13.52 15.46 9.76
C GLU A 208 13.29 14.05 9.21
N GLN A 209 13.38 13.01 10.05
CA GLN A 209 13.17 11.62 9.64
C GLN A 209 12.30 10.89 10.67
N ASN A 210 11.64 9.83 10.22
CA ASN A 210 10.67 9.10 11.02
C ASN A 210 11.07 7.63 11.13
N LEU A 211 11.48 7.20 12.32
CA LEU A 211 11.88 5.81 12.58
C LEU A 211 10.67 4.88 12.71
N PHE A 212 10.57 3.88 11.84
CA PHE A 212 9.54 2.85 11.92
C PHE A 212 10.10 1.58 12.56
N GLY A 213 9.34 1.02 13.50
CA GLY A 213 9.61 -0.29 14.09
C GLY A 213 9.04 -1.40 13.22
N ILE A 214 9.64 -2.59 13.25
CA ILE A 214 9.25 -3.72 12.41
C ILE A 214 8.74 -4.86 13.30
N VAL A 215 7.45 -5.16 13.21
CA VAL A 215 6.84 -6.30 13.89
C VAL A 215 7.40 -7.58 13.28
N GLN A 216 7.98 -8.44 14.13
CA GLN A 216 8.50 -9.78 13.82
C GLN A 216 7.69 -10.87 14.55
N GLY A 217 8.07 -12.13 14.36
CA GLY A 217 7.39 -13.30 14.97
C GLY A 217 6.87 -14.34 13.98
N GLY A 218 7.19 -14.21 12.69
CA GLY A 218 6.82 -15.20 11.67
C GLY A 218 5.31 -15.34 11.52
N VAL A 219 4.81 -16.58 11.56
CA VAL A 219 3.38 -16.90 11.52
C VAL A 219 2.81 -17.24 12.90
N ASP A 220 3.60 -17.09 13.97
CA ASP A 220 3.16 -17.37 15.34
C ASP A 220 2.38 -16.17 15.90
N PRO A 221 1.08 -16.32 16.20
CA PRO A 221 0.26 -15.23 16.68
C PRO A 221 0.71 -14.71 18.06
N VAL A 222 1.23 -15.57 18.93
CA VAL A 222 1.67 -15.15 20.27
C VAL A 222 2.92 -14.29 20.17
N LEU A 223 3.90 -14.71 19.36
CA LEU A 223 5.12 -13.92 19.14
C LEU A 223 4.80 -12.57 18.47
N ARG A 224 3.82 -12.54 17.55
CA ARG A 224 3.34 -11.31 16.92
C ARG A 224 2.74 -10.35 17.95
N ASP A 225 1.90 -10.83 18.86
CA ASP A 225 1.31 -9.99 19.92
C ASP A 225 2.36 -9.43 20.87
N ILE A 226 3.33 -10.25 21.28
CA ILE A 226 4.46 -9.81 22.11
C ILE A 226 5.24 -8.71 21.40
N CYS A 227 5.57 -8.91 20.13
CA CYS A 227 6.34 -7.95 19.35
C CYS A 227 5.59 -6.64 19.12
N VAL A 228 4.29 -6.71 18.75
CA VAL A 228 3.43 -5.53 18.59
C VAL A 228 3.40 -4.73 19.88
N LYS A 229 3.09 -5.38 21.02
CA LYS A 229 3.04 -4.70 22.31
C LYS A 229 4.38 -4.04 22.65
N GLY A 230 5.48 -4.78 22.51
CA GLY A 230 6.82 -4.24 22.77
C GLY A 230 7.15 -3.02 21.91
N LEU A 231 6.81 -3.02 20.62
CA LEU A 231 7.06 -1.86 19.75
C LEU A 231 6.15 -0.68 20.09
N VAL A 232 4.87 -0.93 20.38
CA VAL A 232 3.90 0.13 20.69
C VAL A 232 4.24 0.88 21.98
N ASP A 233 4.79 0.19 22.98
CA ASP A 233 5.25 0.81 24.23
C ASP A 233 6.34 1.90 24.02
N ARG A 234 6.96 1.95 22.83
CA ARG A 234 8.00 2.93 22.45
C ARG A 234 7.49 4.15 21.68
N ASP A 235 6.18 4.24 21.41
CA ASP A 235 5.53 5.36 20.69
C ASP A 235 6.26 5.83 19.41
N LEU A 236 6.52 4.89 18.51
CA LEU A 236 7.18 5.19 17.24
C LEU A 236 6.26 5.99 16.30
N PRO A 237 6.83 6.80 15.38
CA PRO A 237 6.07 7.49 14.33
C PRO A 237 5.25 6.59 13.40
N GLY A 238 5.63 5.32 13.24
CA GLY A 238 4.92 4.34 12.43
C GLY A 238 5.45 2.92 12.62
N TYR A 239 4.69 1.95 12.10
CA TYR A 239 4.96 0.54 12.34
C TYR A 239 4.86 -0.26 11.05
N ALA A 240 5.85 -1.12 10.83
CA ALA A 240 5.87 -2.07 9.74
C ALA A 240 5.55 -3.50 10.23
N ILE A 241 5.05 -4.31 9.32
CA ILE A 241 4.81 -5.74 9.49
C ILE A 241 5.82 -6.46 8.58
N GLY A 242 6.87 -6.99 9.22
CA GLY A 242 7.98 -7.67 8.54
C GLY A 242 7.90 -9.18 8.62
N GLY A 243 8.82 -9.86 7.92
CA GLY A 243 8.91 -11.32 7.93
C GLY A 243 7.71 -12.01 7.28
N LEU A 244 7.09 -11.39 6.28
CA LEU A 244 6.04 -11.95 5.43
C LEU A 244 6.51 -11.99 3.97
N ALA A 245 5.74 -12.64 3.10
CA ALA A 245 6.07 -12.93 1.71
C ALA A 245 7.37 -13.76 1.53
N GLY A 246 7.69 -14.59 2.53
CA GLY A 246 8.93 -15.38 2.63
C GLY A 246 8.78 -16.87 2.28
N GLY A 247 7.57 -17.30 1.94
CA GLY A 247 7.25 -18.69 1.57
C GLY A 247 6.10 -19.32 2.36
N GLU A 248 5.47 -18.55 3.26
CA GLU A 248 4.27 -18.96 3.97
C GLU A 248 3.07 -19.11 3.03
N ASP A 249 2.08 -19.91 3.45
CA ASP A 249 0.82 -20.01 2.74
C ASP A 249 0.00 -18.74 2.88
N LYS A 250 -0.94 -18.55 1.95
CA LYS A 250 -1.75 -17.33 1.90
C LYS A 250 -2.69 -17.16 3.08
N ASP A 251 -3.13 -18.25 3.72
CA ASP A 251 -4.03 -18.18 4.87
C ASP A 251 -3.29 -17.66 6.11
N SER A 252 -2.09 -18.18 6.37
CA SER A 252 -1.19 -17.66 7.39
C SER A 252 -0.83 -16.19 7.15
N PHE A 253 -0.49 -15.83 5.90
CA PHE A 253 -0.14 -14.45 5.51
C PHE A 253 -1.22 -13.44 5.90
N TRP A 254 -2.47 -13.64 5.45
CA TRP A 254 -3.51 -12.63 5.68
C TRP A 254 -3.92 -12.58 7.15
N ARG A 255 -3.87 -13.69 7.89
CA ARG A 255 -4.16 -13.73 9.33
C ARG A 255 -3.16 -12.91 10.14
N VAL A 256 -1.87 -13.03 9.84
CA VAL A 256 -0.83 -12.21 10.50
C VAL A 256 -1.06 -10.73 10.22
N VAL A 257 -1.36 -10.35 8.96
CA VAL A 257 -1.70 -8.96 8.61
C VAL A 257 -2.91 -8.50 9.41
N ALA A 258 -4.00 -9.28 9.41
CA ALA A 258 -5.24 -8.98 10.12
C ALA A 258 -5.05 -8.88 11.64
N GLN A 259 -4.17 -9.67 12.23
CA GLN A 259 -3.85 -9.58 13.66
C GLN A 259 -3.06 -8.31 13.95
N CYS A 260 -1.95 -8.09 13.24
CA CYS A 260 -1.06 -6.96 13.49
C CYS A 260 -1.76 -5.62 13.27
N THR A 261 -2.48 -5.44 12.15
CA THR A 261 -3.15 -4.15 11.89
C THR A 261 -4.35 -3.89 12.81
N ALA A 262 -4.84 -4.90 13.55
CA ALA A 262 -5.88 -4.71 14.58
C ALA A 262 -5.27 -4.23 15.90
N ALA A 263 -4.07 -4.72 16.24
CA ALA A 263 -3.37 -4.39 17.47
C ALA A 263 -2.52 -3.11 17.37
N LEU A 264 -2.11 -2.71 16.16
CA LEU A 264 -1.31 -1.49 15.94
C LEU A 264 -2.13 -0.20 16.11
N PRO A 265 -1.53 0.89 16.64
CA PRO A 265 -2.21 2.17 16.86
C PRO A 265 -2.94 2.68 15.63
N GLU A 266 -4.14 3.23 15.83
CA GLU A 266 -4.98 3.71 14.72
C GLU A 266 -4.45 4.98 14.08
N ASP A 267 -3.86 5.85 14.87
CA ASP A 267 -3.34 7.16 14.51
C ASP A 267 -1.93 7.12 13.91
N LYS A 268 -1.40 5.91 13.65
CA LYS A 268 -0.08 5.69 13.07
C LYS A 268 -0.19 4.90 11.75
N PRO A 269 0.70 5.16 10.78
CA PRO A 269 0.75 4.42 9.54
C PRO A 269 1.20 2.97 9.75
N ARG A 270 0.66 2.07 8.92
CA ARG A 270 0.89 0.62 8.96
C ARG A 270 1.46 0.14 7.63
N TYR A 271 2.71 -0.29 7.64
CA TYR A 271 3.47 -0.66 6.44
C TYR A 271 3.63 -2.18 6.34
N VAL A 272 3.04 -2.82 5.32
CA VAL A 272 3.26 -4.26 5.08
C VAL A 272 4.37 -4.43 4.05
N MET A 273 5.52 -4.93 4.50
CA MET A 273 6.74 -4.97 3.71
C MET A 273 6.70 -6.10 2.67
N GLY A 274 7.22 -5.84 1.48
CA GLY A 274 7.43 -6.83 0.42
C GLY A 274 6.18 -7.24 -0.37
N VAL A 275 5.03 -6.62 -0.13
CA VAL A 275 3.76 -6.94 -0.80
C VAL A 275 3.62 -6.15 -2.09
N GLY A 276 3.58 -6.85 -3.23
CA GLY A 276 3.50 -6.22 -4.56
C GLY A 276 2.47 -6.80 -5.51
N TYR A 277 1.82 -7.90 -5.16
CA TYR A 277 0.77 -8.46 -6.01
C TYR A 277 -0.52 -7.63 -5.84
N PRO A 278 -1.17 -7.17 -6.92
CA PRO A 278 -2.33 -6.29 -6.80
C PRO A 278 -3.45 -6.81 -5.89
N LEU A 279 -3.75 -8.11 -5.94
CA LEU A 279 -4.75 -8.74 -5.06
C LEU A 279 -4.37 -8.65 -3.58
N ASP A 280 -3.09 -8.90 -3.27
CA ASP A 280 -2.60 -8.84 -1.90
C ASP A 280 -2.71 -7.42 -1.35
N ILE A 281 -2.40 -6.40 -2.16
CA ILE A 281 -2.54 -4.99 -1.77
C ILE A 281 -4.00 -4.65 -1.46
N VAL A 282 -4.94 -5.08 -2.29
CA VAL A 282 -6.38 -4.86 -2.06
C VAL A 282 -6.82 -5.55 -0.76
N VAL A 283 -6.41 -6.80 -0.53
CA VAL A 283 -6.74 -7.55 0.68
C VAL A 283 -6.13 -6.89 1.92
N CYS A 284 -4.84 -6.60 1.91
CA CYS A 284 -4.16 -5.95 3.03
C CYS A 284 -4.74 -4.55 3.31
N SER A 285 -5.18 -3.81 2.29
CA SER A 285 -5.85 -2.52 2.46
C SER A 285 -7.17 -2.69 3.19
N ALA A 286 -7.97 -3.71 2.82
CA ALA A 286 -9.21 -4.05 3.50
C ALA A 286 -8.99 -4.45 4.97
N LEU A 287 -7.86 -5.08 5.26
CA LEU A 287 -7.42 -5.42 6.62
C LEU A 287 -6.80 -4.23 7.37
N GLY A 288 -6.61 -3.08 6.73
CA GLY A 288 -6.21 -1.82 7.37
C GLY A 288 -4.74 -1.44 7.29
N ALA A 289 -3.98 -2.03 6.36
CA ALA A 289 -2.63 -1.54 6.01
C ALA A 289 -2.69 -0.29 5.10
N ASP A 290 -1.64 0.54 5.14
CA ASP A 290 -1.57 1.82 4.43
C ASP A 290 -0.44 1.91 3.40
N MET A 291 0.65 1.16 3.60
CA MET A 291 1.86 1.30 2.79
C MET A 291 2.34 -0.08 2.36
N TYR A 292 2.86 -0.14 1.13
CA TYR A 292 3.38 -1.35 0.51
C TYR A 292 4.61 -1.02 -0.31
N ASP A 293 5.53 -1.96 -0.45
CA ASP A 293 6.66 -1.88 -1.35
C ASP A 293 6.86 -3.23 -2.04
N CYS A 294 7.34 -3.21 -3.28
CA CYS A 294 7.82 -4.44 -3.90
C CYS A 294 8.61 -4.17 -5.17
N VAL A 295 9.55 -5.06 -5.47
CA VAL A 295 10.18 -5.13 -6.79
C VAL A 295 9.30 -5.78 -7.86
N TYR A 296 8.13 -6.33 -7.50
CA TYR A 296 7.27 -7.11 -8.41
C TYR A 296 6.97 -6.41 -9.74
N PRO A 297 6.55 -5.14 -9.80
CA PRO A 297 6.21 -4.48 -11.07
C PRO A 297 7.40 -4.39 -12.04
N THR A 298 8.57 -3.95 -11.55
CA THR A 298 9.78 -3.75 -12.35
C THR A 298 10.55 -5.05 -12.60
N ARG A 299 10.46 -6.03 -11.71
CA ARG A 299 11.00 -7.38 -11.92
C ARG A 299 10.21 -8.12 -13.00
N THR A 300 8.89 -8.12 -12.90
CA THR A 300 8.00 -8.78 -13.87
C THR A 300 8.07 -8.13 -15.26
N ALA A 301 8.24 -6.81 -15.32
CA ALA A 301 8.51 -6.08 -16.57
C ALA A 301 9.74 -6.61 -17.32
N ARG A 302 10.85 -6.85 -16.61
CA ARG A 302 12.10 -7.39 -17.20
C ARG A 302 11.94 -8.80 -17.78
N PHE A 303 10.95 -9.57 -17.30
CA PHE A 303 10.60 -10.87 -17.86
C PHE A 303 9.62 -10.80 -19.04
N GLY A 304 9.25 -9.60 -19.49
CA GLY A 304 8.34 -9.38 -20.61
C GLY A 304 6.87 -9.53 -20.23
N THR A 305 6.49 -9.19 -19.00
CA THR A 305 5.12 -9.34 -18.50
C THR A 305 4.57 -8.00 -18.02
N ALA A 306 3.38 -7.66 -18.50
CA ALA A 306 2.64 -6.47 -18.13
C ALA A 306 1.53 -6.79 -17.12
N LEU A 307 1.26 -5.85 -16.20
CA LEU A 307 0.10 -5.90 -15.30
C LEU A 307 -1.14 -5.38 -16.02
N VAL A 308 -2.25 -6.11 -15.91
CA VAL A 308 -3.55 -5.77 -16.50
C VAL A 308 -4.66 -6.10 -15.50
N PRO A 309 -5.88 -5.53 -15.63
CA PRO A 309 -6.96 -5.78 -14.68
C PRO A 309 -7.31 -7.27 -14.50
N GLU A 310 -7.15 -8.07 -15.55
CA GLU A 310 -7.38 -9.52 -15.55
C GLU A 310 -6.17 -10.33 -15.02
N GLY A 311 -5.17 -9.67 -14.46
CA GLY A 311 -3.96 -10.27 -13.90
C GLY A 311 -2.70 -9.87 -14.66
N VAL A 312 -2.21 -10.74 -15.55
CA VAL A 312 -0.94 -10.53 -16.24
C VAL A 312 -1.02 -10.84 -17.74
N LEU A 313 -0.36 -10.01 -18.53
CA LEU A 313 -0.21 -10.19 -19.97
C LEU A 313 1.25 -10.50 -20.31
N LYS A 314 1.52 -11.70 -20.82
CA LYS A 314 2.87 -12.15 -21.20
C LYS A 314 3.21 -11.72 -22.62
N LEU A 315 3.96 -10.64 -22.78
CA LEU A 315 4.29 -10.07 -24.08
C LEU A 315 5.30 -10.86 -24.90
N LYS A 316 5.92 -11.90 -24.32
CA LYS A 316 6.77 -12.84 -25.07
C LYS A 316 5.97 -13.86 -25.91
N HIS A 317 4.67 -14.00 -25.64
CA HIS A 317 3.86 -15.00 -26.33
C HIS A 317 3.67 -14.64 -27.80
N GLN A 318 3.75 -15.64 -28.69
CA GLN A 318 3.64 -15.44 -30.14
C GLN A 318 2.33 -14.80 -30.57
N ALA A 319 1.25 -14.99 -29.80
CA ALA A 319 -0.03 -14.33 -30.02
C ALA A 319 0.07 -12.79 -30.04
N MET A 320 1.12 -12.21 -29.45
CA MET A 320 1.35 -10.77 -29.43
C MET A 320 2.05 -10.25 -30.68
N ALA A 321 2.64 -11.11 -31.51
CA ALA A 321 3.51 -10.70 -32.62
C ALA A 321 2.84 -9.75 -33.62
N ASN A 322 1.54 -9.91 -33.84
CA ASN A 322 0.74 -9.07 -34.76
C ASN A 322 -0.40 -8.34 -34.04
N ASP A 323 -0.42 -8.33 -32.70
CA ASP A 323 -1.47 -7.67 -31.92
C ASP A 323 -1.24 -6.16 -31.87
N ILE A 324 -1.99 -5.41 -32.67
CA ILE A 324 -1.88 -3.94 -32.77
C ILE A 324 -2.58 -3.20 -31.62
N ARG A 325 -3.24 -3.91 -30.69
CA ARG A 325 -3.87 -3.27 -29.53
C ARG A 325 -2.82 -2.77 -28.53
N PRO A 326 -3.14 -1.78 -27.68
CA PRO A 326 -2.29 -1.44 -26.54
C PRO A 326 -2.29 -2.56 -25.49
N ILE A 327 -1.41 -2.47 -24.49
CA ILE A 327 -1.40 -3.43 -23.37
C ILE A 327 -2.78 -3.50 -22.71
N ASP A 328 -3.34 -2.35 -22.37
CA ASP A 328 -4.68 -2.18 -21.80
C ASP A 328 -5.34 -0.93 -22.42
N ALA A 329 -6.51 -1.10 -23.01
CA ALA A 329 -7.25 -0.02 -23.67
C ALA A 329 -7.85 1.01 -22.70
N THR A 330 -7.94 0.67 -21.41
CA THR A 330 -8.44 1.54 -20.34
C THR A 330 -7.31 2.23 -19.58
N CYS A 331 -6.04 1.95 -19.92
CA CYS A 331 -4.88 2.51 -19.26
C CYS A 331 -4.45 3.83 -19.91
N ASP A 332 -4.33 4.87 -19.09
CA ASP A 332 -4.01 6.22 -19.51
C ASP A 332 -2.50 6.52 -19.61
N CYS A 333 -1.65 5.52 -19.36
CA CYS A 333 -0.20 5.69 -19.35
C CYS A 333 0.35 5.97 -20.75
N MET A 334 1.50 6.64 -20.83
CA MET A 334 2.19 6.96 -22.09
C MET A 334 2.36 5.71 -22.97
N VAL A 335 2.67 4.56 -22.37
CA VAL A 335 2.93 3.32 -23.11
C VAL A 335 1.69 2.80 -23.82
N CYS A 336 0.54 2.75 -23.13
CA CYS A 336 -0.72 2.30 -23.72
C CYS A 336 -1.27 3.29 -24.75
N LYS A 337 -0.91 4.58 -24.66
CA LYS A 337 -1.31 5.60 -25.65
C LYS A 337 -0.48 5.60 -26.92
N THR A 338 0.74 5.06 -26.87
CA THR A 338 1.74 5.24 -27.94
C THR A 338 2.15 3.93 -28.62
N TYR A 339 2.19 2.81 -27.89
CA TYR A 339 2.78 1.57 -28.38
C TYR A 339 1.78 0.41 -28.42
N THR A 340 1.96 -0.45 -29.41
CA THR A 340 1.19 -1.68 -29.58
C THR A 340 1.85 -2.85 -28.86
N ARG A 341 1.07 -3.89 -28.56
CA ARG A 341 1.59 -5.17 -28.04
C ARG A 341 2.60 -5.80 -29.00
N ALA A 342 2.37 -5.72 -30.31
CA ALA A 342 3.29 -6.19 -31.34
C ALA A 342 4.65 -5.51 -31.30
N TYR A 343 4.68 -4.18 -31.17
CA TYR A 343 5.92 -3.43 -31.02
C TYR A 343 6.66 -3.86 -29.75
N ILE A 344 5.96 -3.91 -28.62
CA ILE A 344 6.61 -4.26 -27.35
C ILE A 344 7.07 -5.74 -27.38
N HIS A 345 6.32 -6.65 -28.00
CA HIS A 345 6.70 -8.05 -28.22
C HIS A 345 8.04 -8.18 -28.98
N SER A 346 8.30 -7.32 -29.97
CA SER A 346 9.56 -7.37 -30.72
C SER A 346 10.77 -6.93 -29.88
N LEU A 347 10.54 -6.16 -28.80
CA LEU A 347 11.58 -5.63 -27.90
C LEU A 347 11.79 -6.44 -26.62
N VAL A 348 10.73 -7.01 -26.02
CA VAL A 348 10.84 -7.64 -24.70
C VAL A 348 11.94 -8.70 -24.67
N THR A 349 12.80 -8.64 -23.65
CA THR A 349 13.96 -9.53 -23.43
C THR A 349 15.04 -9.49 -24.51
N LYS A 350 14.87 -8.65 -25.53
CA LYS A 350 15.82 -8.46 -26.65
C LYS A 350 16.46 -7.07 -26.60
N ASP A 351 15.73 -6.08 -26.11
CA ASP A 351 16.16 -4.69 -26.00
C ASP A 351 15.78 -4.11 -24.63
N ALA A 352 16.63 -3.23 -24.09
CA ALA A 352 16.40 -2.56 -22.81
C ALA A 352 15.09 -1.75 -22.82
N MET A 353 14.73 -1.15 -23.95
CA MET A 353 13.49 -0.40 -24.14
C MET A 353 12.25 -1.22 -23.81
N GLY A 354 12.23 -2.52 -24.13
CA GLY A 354 11.10 -3.39 -23.79
C GLY A 354 10.87 -3.45 -22.28
N SER A 355 11.95 -3.53 -21.49
CA SER A 355 11.86 -3.57 -20.03
C SER A 355 11.54 -2.20 -19.41
N GLN A 356 11.98 -1.10 -20.04
CA GLN A 356 11.67 0.27 -19.63
C GLN A 356 10.20 0.61 -19.85
N LEU A 357 9.66 0.33 -21.04
CA LEU A 357 8.24 0.55 -21.35
C LEU A 357 7.34 -0.28 -20.42
N LEU A 358 7.68 -1.55 -20.19
CA LEU A 358 6.91 -2.37 -19.27
C LEU A 358 7.04 -1.91 -17.81
N SER A 359 8.21 -1.42 -17.38
CA SER A 359 8.36 -0.85 -16.03
C SER A 359 7.51 0.41 -15.86
N TYR A 360 7.47 1.30 -16.86
CA TYR A 360 6.60 2.48 -16.85
C TYR A 360 5.13 2.08 -16.69
N HIS A 361 4.65 1.16 -17.55
CA HIS A 361 3.26 0.70 -17.52
C HIS A 361 2.91 0.02 -16.20
N ASN A 362 3.76 -0.91 -15.73
CA ASN A 362 3.48 -1.66 -14.51
C ASN A 362 3.47 -0.76 -13.28
N LEU A 363 4.36 0.23 -13.18
CA LEU A 363 4.33 1.17 -12.06
C LEU A 363 3.15 2.13 -12.14
N TYR A 364 2.78 2.60 -13.34
CA TYR A 364 1.55 3.36 -13.52
C TYR A 364 0.31 2.58 -13.02
N TYR A 365 0.23 1.29 -13.35
CA TYR A 365 -0.84 0.42 -12.85
C TYR A 365 -0.89 0.40 -11.32
N MET A 366 0.26 0.26 -10.65
CA MET A 366 0.32 0.28 -9.18
C MET A 366 -0.06 1.63 -8.59
N MET A 367 0.38 2.75 -9.18
CA MET A 367 0.01 4.09 -8.72
C MET A 367 -1.49 4.32 -8.88
N LYS A 368 -2.07 3.89 -10.00
CA LYS A 368 -3.51 3.92 -10.23
C LYS A 368 -4.27 3.05 -9.23
N LEU A 369 -3.79 1.84 -8.94
CA LEU A 369 -4.39 0.95 -7.94
C LEU A 369 -4.45 1.62 -6.56
N SER A 370 -3.34 2.19 -6.10
CA SER A 370 -3.28 2.94 -4.83
C SER A 370 -4.25 4.12 -4.80
N ARG A 371 -4.28 4.90 -5.89
CA ARG A 371 -5.21 6.03 -6.03
C ARG A 371 -6.67 5.58 -5.97
N ASP A 372 -7.02 4.55 -6.72
CA ASP A 372 -8.40 4.04 -6.79
C ASP A 372 -8.84 3.47 -5.42
N LEU A 373 -7.94 2.80 -4.70
CA LEU A 373 -8.15 2.38 -3.30
C LEU A 373 -8.44 3.58 -2.40
N HIS A 374 -7.57 4.59 -2.40
CA HIS A 374 -7.73 5.81 -1.61
C HIS A 374 -9.10 6.48 -1.85
N PHE A 375 -9.43 6.77 -3.11
CA PHE A 375 -10.68 7.45 -3.44
C PHE A 375 -11.91 6.58 -3.20
N SER A 376 -11.84 5.26 -3.41
CA SER A 376 -12.97 4.38 -3.14
C SER A 376 -13.34 4.34 -1.65
N ILE A 377 -12.35 4.43 -0.75
CA ILE A 377 -12.58 4.53 0.70
C ILE A 377 -13.13 5.91 1.05
N LEU A 378 -12.52 6.98 0.53
CA LEU A 378 -12.94 8.36 0.78
C LEU A 378 -14.39 8.63 0.33
N GLU A 379 -14.79 8.06 -0.80
CA GLU A 379 -16.12 8.21 -1.40
C GLU A 379 -17.14 7.19 -0.89
N GLY A 380 -16.79 6.36 0.10
CA GLY A 380 -17.72 5.39 0.71
C GLY A 380 -18.15 4.24 -0.22
N ARG A 381 -17.36 3.92 -1.25
CA ARG A 381 -17.65 2.88 -2.26
C ARG A 381 -16.64 1.74 -2.28
N PHE A 382 -15.84 1.60 -1.22
CA PHE A 382 -14.75 0.62 -1.15
C PHE A 382 -15.21 -0.85 -1.36
N PRO A 383 -16.30 -1.35 -0.73
CA PRO A 383 -16.79 -2.71 -1.01
C PRO A 383 -17.14 -2.95 -2.47
N ALA A 384 -17.81 -1.99 -3.11
CA ALA A 384 -18.16 -2.07 -4.52
C ALA A 384 -16.92 -2.08 -5.42
N TYR A 385 -15.90 -1.28 -5.07
CA TYR A 385 -14.62 -1.29 -5.74
C TYR A 385 -13.90 -2.65 -5.63
N VAL A 386 -13.86 -3.25 -4.43
CA VAL A 386 -13.28 -4.58 -4.21
C VAL A 386 -14.00 -5.64 -5.05
N CYS A 387 -15.34 -5.64 -5.06
CA CYS A 387 -16.10 -6.57 -5.89
C CYS A 387 -15.81 -6.40 -7.38
N GLN A 388 -15.75 -5.16 -7.88
CA GLN A 388 -15.41 -4.89 -9.28
C GLN A 388 -13.98 -5.32 -9.62
N PHE A 389 -13.03 -5.13 -8.71
CA PHE A 389 -11.65 -5.58 -8.86
C PHE A 389 -11.59 -7.12 -8.97
N LEU A 390 -12.25 -7.83 -8.05
CA LEU A 390 -12.28 -9.29 -8.04
C LEU A 390 -12.98 -9.86 -9.28
N GLN A 391 -14.07 -9.26 -9.73
CA GLN A 391 -14.77 -9.68 -10.95
C GLN A 391 -13.92 -9.54 -12.22
N LYS A 392 -13.08 -8.49 -12.30
CA LYS A 392 -12.14 -8.32 -13.42
C LYS A 392 -11.01 -9.35 -13.36
N MET A 393 -10.49 -9.59 -12.16
CA MET A 393 -9.35 -10.48 -11.95
C MET A 393 -9.74 -11.97 -12.04
N PHE A 394 -10.94 -12.31 -11.60
CA PHE A 394 -11.51 -13.66 -11.57
C PHE A 394 -12.86 -13.70 -12.30
N PRO A 395 -12.88 -13.49 -13.63
CA PRO A 395 -14.13 -13.39 -14.40
C PRO A 395 -14.98 -14.66 -14.40
N LYS A 396 -14.40 -15.80 -14.01
CA LYS A 396 -15.13 -17.08 -13.86
C LYS A 396 -15.74 -17.26 -12.47
N GLY A 397 -15.47 -16.34 -11.56
CA GLY A 397 -15.86 -16.42 -10.15
C GLY A 397 -15.00 -17.40 -9.33
N ASP A 398 -13.82 -17.75 -9.82
CA ASP A 398 -12.82 -18.60 -9.18
C ASP A 398 -11.93 -17.81 -8.21
N VAL A 399 -12.56 -17.01 -7.34
CA VAL A 399 -11.87 -16.24 -6.30
C VAL A 399 -11.23 -17.22 -5.28
N PRO A 400 -9.94 -17.07 -4.95
CA PRO A 400 -9.27 -17.96 -4.01
C PRO A 400 -9.90 -17.94 -2.61
N GLU A 401 -9.98 -19.09 -1.95
CA GLU A 401 -10.62 -19.25 -0.63
C GLU A 401 -10.02 -18.31 0.44
N TRP A 402 -8.70 -18.14 0.47
CA TRP A 402 -8.04 -17.23 1.41
C TRP A 402 -8.50 -15.77 1.25
N VAL A 403 -8.88 -15.35 0.03
CA VAL A 403 -9.45 -14.02 -0.22
C VAL A 403 -10.84 -13.93 0.36
N CYS A 404 -11.67 -14.97 0.17
CA CYS A 404 -13.01 -15.03 0.77
C CYS A 404 -12.94 -14.90 2.29
N ASN A 405 -12.06 -15.67 2.94
CA ASN A 405 -11.86 -15.64 4.38
C ASN A 405 -11.37 -14.25 4.86
N ALA A 406 -10.40 -13.66 4.15
CA ALA A 406 -9.90 -12.34 4.48
C ALA A 406 -10.94 -11.22 4.30
N MET A 407 -11.78 -11.32 3.26
CA MET A 407 -12.87 -10.35 3.01
C MET A 407 -13.99 -10.46 4.04
N GLU A 408 -14.30 -11.66 4.51
CA GLU A 408 -15.22 -11.88 5.63
C GLU A 408 -14.71 -11.16 6.89
N VAL A 409 -13.43 -11.33 7.24
CA VAL A 409 -12.81 -10.61 8.36
C VAL A 409 -12.77 -9.09 8.14
N ALA A 410 -12.65 -8.63 6.90
CA ALA A 410 -12.73 -7.21 6.56
C ALA A 410 -14.18 -6.66 6.54
N GLY A 411 -15.19 -7.52 6.66
CA GLY A 411 -16.60 -7.16 6.59
C GLY A 411 -17.05 -6.73 5.18
N ILE A 412 -16.49 -7.35 4.13
CA ILE A 412 -16.84 -7.09 2.73
C ILE A 412 -17.52 -8.33 2.15
N ASP A 413 -18.81 -8.21 1.81
CA ASP A 413 -19.54 -9.28 1.14
C ASP A 413 -19.14 -9.37 -0.34
N ILE A 414 -18.37 -10.41 -0.67
CA ILE A 414 -17.95 -10.72 -2.04
C ILE A 414 -18.70 -11.92 -2.64
N SER A 415 -19.83 -12.34 -2.05
CA SER A 415 -20.61 -13.50 -2.54
C SER A 415 -21.00 -13.39 -4.02
N SER A 416 -21.21 -12.15 -4.50
CA SER A 416 -21.47 -11.84 -5.91
C SER A 416 -20.30 -12.10 -6.85
N CYS A 417 -19.08 -12.17 -6.33
CA CYS A 417 -17.85 -12.40 -7.09
C CYS A 417 -17.51 -13.89 -7.19
N CYS A 418 -17.99 -14.72 -6.26
CA CYS A 418 -17.62 -16.14 -6.17
C CYS A 418 -18.57 -17.08 -6.95
N GLN A 419 -19.48 -16.54 -7.76
CA GLN A 419 -20.40 -17.34 -8.57
C GLN A 419 -20.15 -17.13 -10.08
N PRO A 420 -20.31 -18.17 -10.92
CA PRO A 420 -20.24 -18.01 -12.36
C PRO A 420 -21.32 -17.01 -12.81
N ILE A 421 -20.97 -16.12 -13.75
CA ILE A 421 -21.84 -15.07 -14.32
C ILE A 421 -23.21 -15.63 -14.80
N SER A 422 -23.31 -16.93 -15.12
CA SER A 422 -24.56 -17.59 -15.51
C SER A 422 -25.61 -17.70 -14.39
N SER A 423 -25.23 -17.65 -13.12
CA SER A 423 -26.13 -17.80 -11.96
C SER A 423 -26.89 -16.52 -11.60
N PHE A 424 -26.34 -15.34 -11.94
CA PHE A 424 -26.96 -14.05 -11.66
C PHE A 424 -28.21 -13.81 -12.52
N ILE A 425 -28.20 -14.27 -13.78
CA ILE A 425 -29.36 -14.20 -14.67
C ILE A 425 -30.51 -15.07 -14.12
N THR A 426 -30.19 -16.25 -13.57
CA THR A 426 -31.17 -17.17 -13.00
C THR A 426 -31.74 -16.66 -11.67
N ARG A 427 -30.90 -16.02 -10.83
CA ARG A 427 -31.37 -15.38 -9.59
C ARG A 427 -32.24 -14.16 -9.87
N GLN A 428 -31.87 -13.23 -10.76
CA GLN A 428 -32.75 -12.10 -11.12
C GLN A 428 -34.07 -12.55 -11.75
N ALA A 429 -34.04 -13.60 -12.60
CA ALA A 429 -35.26 -14.19 -13.15
C ALA A 429 -36.15 -14.83 -12.07
N ASN A 430 -35.55 -15.48 -11.07
CA ASN A 430 -36.28 -16.05 -9.94
C ASN A 430 -36.79 -14.98 -8.96
N THR A 431 -36.03 -13.90 -8.70
CA THR A 431 -36.48 -12.79 -7.86
C THR A 431 -37.63 -12.03 -8.53
N GLN A 432 -37.59 -11.82 -9.85
CA GLN A 432 -38.72 -11.24 -10.60
C GLN A 432 -39.94 -12.17 -10.64
N LYS A 433 -39.75 -13.49 -10.74
CA LYS A 433 -40.84 -14.48 -10.63
C LYS A 433 -41.46 -14.47 -9.22
N ILE A 434 -40.64 -14.45 -8.17
CA ILE A 434 -41.11 -14.39 -6.78
C ILE A 434 -41.87 -13.09 -6.54
N VAL A 435 -41.35 -11.93 -6.94
CA VAL A 435 -42.06 -10.64 -6.80
C VAL A 435 -43.37 -10.60 -7.58
N LYS A 436 -43.44 -11.22 -8.78
CA LYS A 436 -44.70 -11.39 -9.53
C LYS A 436 -45.69 -12.31 -8.80
N LEU A 437 -45.22 -13.43 -8.24
CA LEU A 437 -46.04 -14.36 -7.47
C LEU A 437 -46.55 -13.74 -6.17
N THR A 438 -45.72 -12.97 -5.45
CA THR A 438 -46.13 -12.27 -4.22
C THR A 438 -47.13 -11.16 -4.54
N LYS A 439 -46.93 -10.40 -5.63
CA LYS A 439 -47.94 -9.41 -6.08
C LYS A 439 -49.25 -10.07 -6.51
N LEU A 440 -49.20 -11.23 -7.17
CA LEU A 440 -50.40 -11.98 -7.54
C LEU A 440 -51.14 -12.51 -6.30
N PHE A 441 -50.42 -13.02 -5.30
CA PHE A 441 -51.00 -13.47 -4.03
C PHE A 441 -51.62 -12.32 -3.22
N VAL A 442 -50.97 -11.16 -3.16
CA VAL A 442 -51.52 -9.96 -2.50
C VAL A 442 -52.75 -9.45 -3.26
N PHE A 443 -52.75 -9.48 -4.59
CA PHE A 443 -53.90 -9.08 -5.41
C PHE A 443 -55.07 -10.07 -5.27
N LEU A 444 -54.81 -11.38 -5.19
CA LEU A 444 -55.84 -12.38 -4.92
C LEU A 444 -56.41 -12.24 -3.50
N ALA A 445 -55.56 -11.98 -2.50
CA ALA A 445 -55.98 -11.76 -1.12
C ALA A 445 -56.85 -10.49 -0.97
N LEU A 446 -56.55 -9.43 -1.73
CA LEU A 446 -57.34 -8.19 -1.81
C LEU A 446 -58.67 -8.36 -2.57
N LEU A 447 -58.77 -9.33 -3.49
CA LEU A 447 -60.02 -9.68 -4.18
C LEU A 447 -60.93 -10.60 -3.34
N ILE A 448 -60.37 -11.37 -2.40
CA ILE A 448 -61.14 -12.29 -1.53
C ILE A 448 -61.63 -11.58 -0.24
N THR A 449 -60.98 -10.50 0.17
CA THR A 449 -61.33 -9.73 1.38
C THR A 449 -62.61 -8.86 1.30
N PRO A 450 -63.21 -8.51 0.15
CA PRO A 450 -64.53 -7.85 0.14
C PRO A 450 -65.70 -8.84 0.24
N LEU A 451 -65.51 -10.15 0.03
CA LEU A 451 -66.62 -11.11 0.02
C LEU A 451 -67.04 -11.58 1.43
N SER A 452 -66.14 -11.45 2.41
CA SER A 452 -66.40 -11.82 3.81
C SER A 452 -67.01 -10.67 4.63
N TYR A 453 -66.87 -9.41 4.18
CA TYR A 453 -67.53 -8.25 4.81
C TYR A 453 -68.94 -7.98 4.27
N TYR A 454 -69.27 -8.46 3.06
CA TYR A 454 -70.60 -8.26 2.47
C TYR A 454 -71.67 -9.26 2.97
N ILE A 455 -71.26 -10.37 3.61
CA ILE A 455 -72.18 -11.36 4.19
C ILE A 455 -72.49 -11.06 5.66
N ALA A 456 -71.58 -10.41 6.39
CA ALA A 456 -71.82 -10.03 7.80
C ALA A 456 -72.69 -8.76 7.96
N PHE A 457 -72.73 -7.87 6.96
CA PHE A 457 -73.49 -6.61 7.03
C PHE A 457 -74.96 -6.75 6.58
N ARG A 458 -75.37 -7.90 6.01
CA ARG A 458 -76.73 -8.15 5.51
C ARG A 458 -77.63 -8.97 6.45
N VAL A 459 -77.13 -9.37 7.62
CA VAL A 459 -77.91 -10.12 8.64
C VAL A 459 -78.29 -9.25 9.85
N SER A 460 -77.80 -8.01 9.95
CA SER A 460 -78.06 -7.12 11.10
C SER A 460 -79.03 -5.96 10.82
N LEU A 461 -79.54 -5.81 9.59
CA LEU A 461 -80.42 -4.69 9.19
C LEU A 461 -81.89 -5.06 8.90
N ASP A 462 -82.28 -6.33 9.04
CA ASP A 462 -83.68 -6.80 8.86
C ASP A 462 -84.40 -7.11 10.19
N ARG A 463 -83.99 -6.51 11.32
CA ARG A 463 -84.71 -6.63 12.61
C ARG A 463 -85.13 -5.32 13.27
N PHE A 464 -85.12 -4.22 12.53
CA PHE A 464 -85.73 -2.96 12.96
C PHE A 464 -86.41 -2.25 11.79
N ARG A 465 -87.53 -2.81 11.33
CA ARG A 465 -88.74 -2.08 10.87
C ARG A 465 -89.82 -3.09 10.41
N HIS A 466 -90.93 -3.05 11.16
CA HIS A 466 -92.17 -3.84 11.09
C HIS A 466 -92.16 -5.23 11.71
#